data_AF-A0AA86J6F5-F1
#
_entry.id   AF-A0AA86J6F5-F1
#
_cell.length_a   1.000
_cell.length_b   1.000
_cell.length_c   1.000
_cell.angle_alpha   90.00
_cell.angle_beta   90.00
_cell.angle_gamma   90.00
#
_symmetry.space_group_name_H-M   'P 1'
#
loop_
_entity.id
_entity.type
_entity.pdbx_description
1 polymer ?
#
loop_
_entity_poly.entity_id
_entity_poly.type
_entity_poly.pdbx_seq_one_letter_code
_entity_poly.pdbx_strand_id
1 'polypeptide(L)' 'MNIIPLGDYYAWYCDWCDTRNLTLQQKFAADTVTCGACHRHFDATAQEGEHFALCGGF' A
#
# COMPACT_ATOMS: atom_id res chain seq x y z
N MET A 1 8.38 -2.23 -4.44
CA MET A 1 7.62 -1.60 -3.35
C MET A 1 8.07 -2.03 -1.94
N ASN A 2 8.49 -1.08 -1.12
CA ASN A 2 8.53 -1.23 0.35
C ASN A 2 7.27 -0.57 0.92
N ILE A 3 6.45 -1.35 1.61
CA ILE A 3 5.19 -0.89 2.20
C ILE A 3 5.34 -0.97 3.72
N ILE A 4 5.09 0.16 4.37
CA ILE A 4 5.32 0.37 5.79
C ILE A 4 3.95 0.60 6.45
N PRO A 5 3.50 -0.27 7.37
CA PRO A 5 2.31 -0.01 8.16
C PRO A 5 2.51 1.22 9.05
N LEU A 6 1.53 2.12 9.05
CA LEU A 6 1.56 3.40 9.75
C LEU A 6 0.20 3.64 10.44
N GLY A 7 -0.10 2.84 11.47
CA GLY A 7 -1.42 2.83 12.11
C GLY A 7 -2.50 2.37 11.12
N ASP A 8 -3.52 3.19 10.90
CA ASP A 8 -4.64 2.92 9.96
C ASP A 8 -4.28 3.12 8.47
N TYR A 9 -3.04 3.49 8.16
CA TYR A 9 -2.56 3.74 6.82
C TYR A 9 -1.37 2.84 6.47
N TYR A 10 -1.19 2.55 5.18
CA TYR A 10 0.03 2.03 4.61
C TYR A 10 0.77 3.15 3.88
N ALA A 11 2.03 3.34 4.24
CA ALA A 11 2.94 4.17 3.46
C ALA A 11 3.66 3.28 2.43
N TRP A 12 3.70 3.69 1.17
CA TRP A 12 4.37 2.93 0.12
C TRP A 12 5.11 3.85 -0.83
N TYR A 13 6.25 3.38 -1.35
CA TYR A 13 7.00 4.12 -2.36
C TYR A 13 6.57 3.69 -3.76
N CYS A 14 6.26 4.68 -4.60
CA CYS A 14 5.93 4.45 -5.99
C CYS A 14 7.21 4.18 -6.81
N ASP A 15 7.38 2.96 -7.30
CA ASP A 15 8.54 2.55 -8.10
C ASP A 15 8.67 3.32 -9.45
N TRP A 16 7.65 4.09 -9.84
CA TRP A 16 7.66 4.87 -11.09
C TRP A 16 8.09 6.33 -10.94
N CYS A 17 7.84 6.95 -9.79
CA CYS A 17 8.12 8.38 -9.58
C CYS A 17 8.79 8.66 -8.23
N ASP A 18 9.27 7.61 -7.56
CA ASP A 18 9.94 7.64 -6.25
C ASP A 18 9.20 8.46 -5.18
N THR A 19 7.90 8.66 -5.38
CA THR A 19 7.05 9.40 -4.46
C THR A 19 6.55 8.49 -3.36
N ARG A 20 6.63 8.98 -2.12
CA ARG A 20 5.98 8.36 -0.98
C ARG A 20 4.49 8.63 -1.02
N ASN A 21 3.71 7.57 -1.08
CA ASN A 21 2.25 7.58 -1.01
C ASN A 21 1.78 7.09 0.35
N LEU A 22 0.58 7.52 0.74
CA LEU A 22 -0.13 7.11 1.94
C LEU A 22 -1.52 6.63 1.53
N THR A 23 -1.90 5.44 1.93
CA THR A 23 -3.18 4.85 1.55
C THR A 23 -3.83 4.20 2.77
N LEU A 24 -5.12 4.45 2.99
CA LEU A 24 -5.88 3.81 4.07
C LEU A 24 -5.81 2.29 3.93
N GLN A 25 -5.65 1.58 5.05
CA GLN A 25 -5.61 0.12 5.07
C GLN A 25 -6.82 -0.51 4.37
N GLN A 26 -8.02 0.04 4.58
CA GLN A 26 -9.25 -0.44 3.92
C GLN A 26 -9.20 -0.31 2.40
N LYS A 27 -8.57 0.76 1.87
CA LYS A 27 -8.38 0.94 0.42
C LYS A 27 -7.28 0.04 -0.13
N PHE A 28 -6.24 -0.19 0.66
CA PHE A 28 -5.17 -1.12 0.32
C PHE A 28 -5.68 -2.57 0.27
N ALA A 29 -6.56 -2.94 1.21
CA ALA A 29 -7.26 -4.23 1.26
C ALA A 29 -8.36 -4.38 0.20
N ALA A 30 -8.79 -3.29 -0.42
CA ALA A 30 -9.71 -3.30 -1.57
C ALA A 30 -8.96 -3.44 -2.91
N ASP A 31 -7.69 -3.88 -2.87
CA ASP A 31 -6.89 -4.36 -3.98
C ASP A 31 -6.46 -3.37 -5.07
N THR A 32 -6.92 -2.12 -5.03
CA THR A 32 -6.51 -1.11 -6.01
C THR A 32 -6.05 0.16 -5.32
N VAL A 33 -4.73 0.42 -5.36
CA VAL A 33 -4.15 1.66 -4.83
C VAL A 33 -3.56 2.49 -5.95
N THR A 34 -3.77 3.79 -5.90
CA THR A 34 -3.29 4.72 -6.93
C THR A 34 -2.27 5.68 -6.33
N CYS A 35 -1.15 5.89 -7.04
CA CYS A 35 -0.18 6.90 -6.65
C CYS A 35 -0.81 8.30 -6.78
N GLY A 36 -0.74 9.10 -5.72
CA GLY A 36 -1.28 10.46 -5.70
C GLY A 36 -0.51 11.45 -6.59
N ALA A 37 0.73 11.11 -7.01
CA ALA A 37 1.55 11.99 -7.85
C ALA A 37 1.46 11.63 -9.34
N CYS A 38 1.69 10.37 -9.71
CA CYS A 38 1.69 9.95 -11.11
C CYS A 38 0.37 9.35 -11.58
N HIS A 39 -0.62 9.22 -10.69
CA HIS A 39 -1.93 8.62 -10.95
C HIS A 39 -1.87 7.20 -11.53
N ARG A 40 -0.74 6.50 -11.38
CA ARG A 40 -0.64 5.09 -11.76
C ARG A 40 -1.34 4.22 -10.73
N HIS A 41 -2.08 3.25 -11.25
CA HIS A 41 -2.73 2.22 -10.47
C HIS A 41 -1.73 1.10 -10.17
N PHE A 42 -1.83 0.57 -8.96
CA PHE A 42 -1.09 -0.56 -8.47
C PHE A 42 -2.08 -1.58 -7.93
N ASP A 43 -2.01 -2.80 -8.47
CA ASP A 43 -2.79 -3.93 -8.01
C ASP A 43 -2.07 -4.58 -6.83
N ALA A 44 -2.64 -4.41 -5.64
CA ALA A 44 -2.05 -4.95 -4.40
C ALA A 44 -2.18 -6.48 -4.31
N THR A 45 -3.09 -7.10 -5.09
CA THR A 45 -3.25 -8.56 -5.25
C THR A 45 -2.01 -9.27 -5.78
N ALA A 46 -1.12 -8.59 -6.52
CA ALA A 46 0.05 -9.24 -7.12
C ALA A 46 1.11 -9.68 -6.09
N GLN A 47 0.98 -9.27 -4.82
CA GLN A 47 1.88 -9.63 -3.72
C GLN A 47 1.20 -10.51 -2.65
N GLU A 48 0.23 -11.36 -3.01
CA GLU A 48 -0.37 -12.36 -2.10
C GLU A 48 0.60 -13.46 -1.60
N GLY A 49 1.91 -13.33 -1.83
CA GLY A 49 2.93 -14.30 -1.38
C GLY A 49 3.61 -14.00 -0.04
N GLU A 50 3.60 -12.75 0.43
CA GLU A 50 4.28 -12.36 1.68
C GLU A 50 3.35 -11.59 2.60
N HIS A 51 2.57 -12.37 3.36
CA HIS A 51 2.35 -12.17 4.80
C HIS A 51 2.39 -10.68 5.23
N PHE A 52 1.39 -9.89 4.80
CA PHE A 52 1.01 -8.73 5.59
C PHE A 52 0.41 -9.25 6.89
N ALA A 53 1.30 -9.52 7.86
CA ALA A 53 0.92 -9.77 9.23
C ALA A 53 0.22 -8.50 9.70
N LEU A 54 -1.11 -8.50 9.59
CA LEU A 54 -1.99 -7.58 10.29
C LEU A 54 -1.83 -7.89 11.78
N CYS A 55 -0.74 -7.41 12.39
CA CYS A 55 -0.62 -7.33 13.84
C CYS A 55 -1.52 -6.17 14.33
N GLY A 56 -2.84 -6.37 14.21
CA GLY A 56 -3.84 -5.66 14.99
C GLY A 56 -4.12 -6.48 16.24
N GLY A 57 -3.24 -6.37 17.24
CA GLY A 57 -3.53 -6.81 18.59
C GLY A 57 -4.58 -5.88 19.21
N PHE A 58 -5.56 -6.50 19.87
CA PHE A 58 -6.70 -5.93 20.59
C PHE A 58 -6.43 -4.66 21.39
#